data_AF-A0A7C6I2L1-F1
#
_entry.id   AF-A0A7C6I2L1-F1
#
_cell.length_a   1.000
_cell.length_b   1.000
_cell.length_c   1.000
_cell.angle_alpha   90.00
_cell.angle_beta   90.00
_cell.angle_gamma   90.00
#
_symmetry.space_group_name_H-M   'P 1'
#
loop_
_entity.id
_entity.type
_entity.pdbx_description
1 polymer ?
#
loop_
_entity_poly.entity_id
_entity_poly.type
_entity_poly.pdbx_seq_one_letter_code
_entity_poly.pdbx_strand_id
1 'polypeptide(L)'
;MISNKEVVIALSNSGETNETIAILPSLKKIGAKTISITKSHESTLAKQSDISIAYHYDKEADHLNLAPTVTTSIALAIGDALAVALSIKKGFTREDFHVYHPGGALGRSLEKKVKI
;
A
#
# COMPACT_ATOMS: atom_id res chain seq x y z
N MET A 1 -14.45 -12.20 1.74
CA MET A 1 -13.96 -13.02 0.61
C MET A 1 -13.58 -12.06 -0.52
N ILE A 2 -12.49 -12.32 -1.25
CA ILE A 2 -12.07 -11.47 -2.38
C ILE A 2 -13.01 -11.71 -3.57
N SER A 3 -13.42 -10.66 -4.29
CA SER A 3 -14.24 -10.71 -5.51
C SER A 3 -13.62 -9.87 -6.63
N ASN A 4 -14.31 -9.77 -7.77
CA ASN A 4 -13.89 -8.96 -8.91
C ASN A 4 -14.06 -7.44 -8.73
N LYS A 5 -14.61 -6.99 -7.58
CA LYS A 5 -14.76 -5.57 -7.25
C LYS A 5 -13.60 -5.03 -6.40
N GLU A 6 -12.79 -5.91 -5.82
CA GLU A 6 -11.64 -5.54 -5.00
C GLU A 6 -10.36 -5.40 -5.82
N VAL A 7 -9.46 -4.60 -5.25
CA VAL A 7 -8.07 -4.47 -5.69
C VAL A 7 -7.20 -5.19 -4.67
N VAL A 8 -6.29 -6.03 -5.13
CA VAL A 8 -5.25 -6.66 -4.32
C VAL A 8 -3.93 -5.94 -4.56
N ILE A 9 -3.32 -5.45 -3.47
CA ILE A 9 -1.97 -4.91 -3.49
C ILE A 9 -1.02 -5.99 -2.95
N ALA A 10 -0.13 -6.49 -3.80
CA ALA A 10 0.88 -7.48 -3.46
C ALA A 10 2.24 -6.81 -3.25
N LEU A 11 2.83 -7.01 -2.09
CA LEU A 11 4.11 -6.41 -1.70
C LEU A 11 5.17 -7.50 -1.56
N SER A 12 6.23 -7.40 -2.36
CA SER A 12 7.39 -8.27 -2.29
C SER A 12 8.58 -7.52 -2.86
N ASN A 13 9.63 -7.30 -2.05
CA ASN A 13 10.81 -6.57 -2.49
C ASN A 13 11.44 -7.22 -3.73
N SER A 14 11.71 -8.54 -3.70
CA SER A 14 12.25 -9.25 -4.85
C SER A 14 11.25 -9.40 -6.00
N GLY A 15 9.94 -9.47 -5.68
CA GLY A 15 8.91 -9.89 -6.62
C GLY A 15 8.97 -11.37 -7.00
N GLU A 16 9.78 -12.16 -6.27
CA GLU A 16 10.02 -13.59 -6.49
C GLU A 16 9.61 -14.45 -5.28
N THR A 17 8.91 -13.87 -4.30
CA THR A 17 8.39 -14.62 -3.14
C THR A 17 7.31 -15.61 -3.59
N ASN A 18 7.58 -16.90 -3.43
CA ASN A 18 6.73 -17.98 -3.93
C ASN A 18 5.28 -17.87 -3.44
N GLU A 19 5.08 -17.56 -2.16
CA GLU A 19 3.77 -17.42 -1.54
C GLU A 19 2.96 -16.28 -2.18
N THR A 20 3.62 -15.19 -2.56
CA THR A 20 3.00 -14.04 -3.21
C THR A 20 2.69 -14.33 -4.69
N ILE A 21 3.53 -15.10 -5.38
CA ILE A 21 3.30 -15.48 -6.78
C ILE A 21 2.20 -16.54 -6.88
N ALA A 22 2.20 -17.51 -5.98
CA ALA A 22 1.31 -18.67 -6.02
C ALA A 22 -0.18 -18.29 -5.98
N ILE A 23 -0.53 -17.12 -5.42
CA ILE A 23 -1.92 -16.66 -5.36
C ILE A 23 -2.41 -15.96 -6.63
N LEU A 24 -1.51 -15.48 -7.50
CA LEU A 24 -1.86 -14.71 -8.71
C LEU A 24 -2.80 -15.44 -9.68
N PRO A 25 -2.63 -16.75 -9.99
CA PRO A 25 -3.56 -17.46 -10.86
C PRO A 25 -4.98 -17.47 -10.32
N SER A 26 -5.14 -17.60 -9.00
CA SER A 26 -6.45 -17.58 -8.33
C SER A 26 -7.07 -16.19 -8.39
N LEU A 27 -6.30 -15.13 -8.11
CA LEU A 27 -6.77 -13.74 -8.20
C LEU A 27 -7.22 -13.38 -9.62
N LYS A 28 -6.47 -13.85 -10.63
CA LYS A 28 -6.81 -13.67 -12.04
C LYS A 28 -8.12 -14.38 -12.41
N LYS A 29 -8.36 -15.60 -11.91
CA LYS A 29 -9.64 -16.32 -12.10
C LYS A 29 -10.80 -15.63 -11.39
N ILE A 30 -10.57 -15.08 -10.20
CA ILE A 30 -11.57 -14.28 -9.46
C ILE A 30 -11.91 -13.00 -10.22
N GLY A 31 -10.97 -12.47 -11.01
CA GLY A 31 -11.13 -11.21 -11.74
C GLY A 31 -10.83 -9.99 -10.86
N ALA A 32 -10.17 -10.17 -9.72
CA ALA A 32 -9.70 -9.08 -8.88
C ALA A 32 -8.56 -8.34 -9.59
N LYS A 33 -8.52 -7.00 -9.47
CA LYS A 33 -7.41 -6.21 -10.02
C LYS A 33 -6.19 -6.30 -9.13
N THR A 34 -5.01 -6.42 -9.73
CA THR A 34 -3.76 -6.65 -9.01
C THR A 34 -2.77 -5.51 -9.21
N ILE A 35 -2.21 -5.02 -8.11
CA ILE A 35 -1.12 -4.04 -8.08
C ILE A 35 0.06 -4.69 -7.37
N SER A 36 1.25 -4.62 -7.97
CA SER A 36 2.49 -5.06 -7.32
C SER A 36 3.33 -3.88 -6.84
N ILE A 37 3.97 -4.03 -5.69
CA ILE A 37 5.01 -3.12 -5.20
C ILE A 37 6.30 -3.94 -5.02
N THR A 38 7.28 -3.70 -5.89
CA THR A 38 8.54 -4.48 -5.96
C THR A 38 9.74 -3.57 -6.27
N LYS A 39 10.97 -4.09 -6.18
CA LYS A 39 12.15 -3.32 -6.59
C LYS A 39 12.40 -3.26 -8.10
N SER A 40 11.59 -3.97 -8.91
CA SER A 40 11.81 -4.06 -10.36
C SER A 40 10.56 -4.49 -11.11
N HIS A 41 10.27 -3.77 -12.20
CA HIS A 41 9.24 -4.15 -13.17
C HIS A 41 9.50 -5.52 -13.84
N GLU A 42 10.74 -6.03 -13.75
CA GLU A 42 11.14 -7.26 -14.42
C GLU A 42 10.83 -8.54 -13.63
N SER A 43 10.44 -8.41 -12.36
CA SER A 43 10.12 -9.57 -11.51
C SER A 43 8.86 -10.31 -11.96
N THR A 44 8.75 -11.59 -11.60
CA THR A 44 7.60 -12.43 -11.90
C THR A 44 6.30 -11.81 -11.40
N LEU A 45 6.27 -11.35 -10.13
CA LEU A 45 5.11 -10.68 -9.56
C LEU A 45 4.73 -9.40 -10.32
N ALA A 46 5.72 -8.59 -10.71
CA ALA A 46 5.48 -7.36 -11.46
C ALA A 46 4.87 -7.64 -12.84
N LYS A 47 5.45 -8.58 -13.59
CA LYS A 47 4.98 -8.96 -14.93
C LYS A 47 3.60 -9.60 -14.95
N GLN A 48 3.22 -10.27 -13.87
CA GLN A 48 1.94 -10.96 -13.76
C GLN A 48 0.81 -10.11 -13.15
N SER A 49 1.13 -8.93 -12.60
CA SER A 49 0.14 -7.99 -12.04
C SER A 49 -0.45 -7.08 -13.12
N ASP A 50 -1.68 -6.57 -12.92
CA ASP A 50 -2.29 -5.59 -13.84
C ASP A 50 -1.52 -4.25 -13.83
N ILE A 51 -1.02 -3.84 -12.66
CA ILE A 51 -0.23 -2.62 -12.46
C ILE A 51 1.03 -2.95 -11.67
N SER A 52 2.16 -2.39 -12.08
CA SER A 52 3.43 -2.52 -11.38
C SER A 52 3.92 -1.16 -10.89
N ILE A 53 4.12 -1.04 -9.58
CA ILE A 53 4.85 0.05 -8.94
C ILE A 53 6.22 -0.51 -8.59
N ALA A 54 7.24 -0.08 -9.32
CA ALA A 54 8.62 -0.42 -9.00
C ALA A 54 9.32 0.74 -8.31
N TYR A 55 10.19 0.41 -7.35
CA TYR A 55 11.10 1.37 -6.72
C TYR A 55 12.53 0.91 -6.86
N HIS A 56 13.48 1.83 -6.71
CA HIS A 56 14.92 1.53 -6.70
C HIS A 56 15.51 1.88 -5.33
N TYR A 57 16.52 1.12 -4.91
CA TYR A 57 17.34 1.40 -3.73
C TYR A 57 18.74 0.81 -3.95
N ASP A 58 19.75 1.41 -3.32
CA ASP A 58 21.15 0.98 -3.51
C ASP A 58 21.57 -0.10 -2.52
N LYS A 59 21.28 0.09 -1.23
CA LYS A 59 21.57 -0.86 -0.15
C LYS A 59 20.61 -0.68 1.02
N GLU A 60 20.45 -1.74 1.81
CA GLU A 60 19.84 -1.69 3.12
C GLU A 60 20.75 -0.95 4.12
N ALA A 61 20.14 -0.49 5.22
CA ALA A 61 20.84 0.30 6.23
C ALA A 61 21.71 -0.57 7.15
N ASP A 62 21.43 -1.88 7.23
CA ASP A 62 22.22 -2.80 8.05
C ASP A 62 23.59 -3.09 7.41
N HIS A 63 24.58 -3.39 8.25
CA HIS A 63 25.96 -3.61 7.82
C HIS A 63 26.16 -4.85 6.94
N LEU A 64 25.21 -5.79 6.93
CA LEU A 64 25.26 -6.99 6.09
C LEU A 64 24.50 -6.84 4.78
N ASN A 65 23.72 -5.76 4.62
CA ASN A 65 22.83 -5.54 3.49
C ASN A 65 21.79 -6.68 3.33
N LEU A 66 21.28 -7.20 4.44
CA LEU A 66 20.35 -8.34 4.48
C LEU A 66 19.01 -8.00 5.11
N ALA A 67 19.00 -7.12 6.11
CA ALA A 67 17.80 -6.83 6.88
C ALA A 67 16.95 -5.77 6.14
N PRO A 68 15.68 -6.07 5.80
CA PRO A 68 14.81 -5.10 5.17
C PRO A 68 14.61 -3.88 6.06
N THR A 69 15.21 -2.76 5.67
CA THR A 69 15.23 -1.51 6.46
C THR A 69 14.90 -0.33 5.56
N VAL A 70 15.71 -0.11 4.53
CA VAL A 70 15.47 0.89 3.49
C VAL A 70 14.27 0.47 2.66
N THR A 71 14.20 -0.80 2.25
CA THR A 71 13.12 -1.28 1.37
C THR A 71 11.75 -1.27 2.05
N THR A 72 11.68 -1.59 3.33
CA THR A 72 10.44 -1.50 4.12
C THR A 72 10.02 -0.05 4.34
N SER A 73 10.98 0.87 4.56
CA SER A 73 10.70 2.31 4.66
C SER A 73 10.19 2.90 3.34
N ILE A 74 10.78 2.51 2.21
CA ILE A 74 10.29 2.91 0.88
C ILE A 74 8.87 2.37 0.66
N ALA A 75 8.62 1.11 0.99
CA ALA A 75 7.29 0.52 0.82
C ALA A 75 6.22 1.22 1.68
N LEU A 76 6.56 1.61 2.91
CA LEU A 76 5.70 2.45 3.76
C LEU A 76 5.42 3.80 3.10
N ALA A 77 6.46 4.49 2.61
CA ALA A 77 6.30 5.79 1.94
C ALA A 77 5.44 5.70 0.67
N ILE A 78 5.56 4.62 -0.11
CA ILE A 78 4.68 4.35 -1.26
C ILE A 78 3.23 4.18 -0.79
N GLY A 79 3.01 3.42 0.29
CA GLY A 79 1.69 3.23 0.88
C GLY A 79 1.06 4.55 1.32
N ASP A 80 1.81 5.39 2.03
CA ASP A 80 1.38 6.73 2.46
C ASP A 80 1.05 7.62 1.26
N ALA A 81 1.91 7.63 0.23
CA ALA A 81 1.67 8.42 -0.98
C ALA A 81 0.38 7.99 -1.69
N LEU A 82 0.12 6.69 -1.82
CA LEU A 82 -1.11 6.17 -2.40
C LEU A 82 -2.34 6.55 -1.58
N ALA A 83 -2.27 6.40 -0.25
CA ALA A 83 -3.37 6.74 0.65
C ALA A 83 -3.70 8.24 0.61
N VAL A 84 -2.69 9.10 0.68
CA VAL A 84 -2.85 10.56 0.60
C VAL A 84 -3.39 10.99 -0.77
N ALA A 85 -2.84 10.45 -1.86
CA ALA A 85 -3.32 10.76 -3.20
C ALA A 85 -4.80 10.36 -3.39
N LEU A 86 -5.21 9.19 -2.88
CA LEU A 86 -6.61 8.77 -2.89
C LEU A 86 -7.50 9.63 -2.00
N SER A 87 -7.03 9.99 -0.80
CA SER A 87 -7.72 10.87 0.14
C SER A 87 -8.04 12.23 -0.51
N ILE A 88 -7.04 12.85 -1.15
CA ILE A 88 -7.21 14.10 -1.90
C ILE A 88 -8.20 13.91 -3.06
N LYS A 89 -8.01 12.87 -3.88
CA LYS A 89 -8.85 12.61 -5.05
C LYS A 89 -10.32 12.35 -4.70
N LYS A 90 -10.58 11.76 -3.53
CA LYS A 90 -11.93 11.50 -3.02
C LYS A 90 -12.55 12.67 -2.25
N GLY A 91 -11.79 13.74 -2.01
CA GLY A 91 -12.26 14.89 -1.24
C GLY A 91 -12.50 14.55 0.24
N PHE A 92 -11.71 13.64 0.81
CA PHE A 92 -11.85 13.24 2.22
C PHE A 92 -11.66 14.43 3.15
N THR A 93 -12.65 14.68 4.01
CA THR A 93 -12.74 15.91 4.81
C THR A 93 -12.24 15.73 6.26
N ARG A 94 -12.14 16.84 6.99
CA ARG A 94 -11.84 16.82 8.43
C ARG A 94 -12.98 16.17 9.21
N GLU A 95 -14.22 16.38 8.78
CA GLU A 95 -15.43 15.79 9.33
C GLU A 95 -15.42 14.27 9.15
N ASP A 96 -15.07 13.77 7.96
CA ASP A 96 -14.90 12.33 7.71
C ASP A 96 -13.80 11.74 8.61
N PHE A 97 -12.67 12.44 8.77
CA PHE A 97 -11.61 12.01 9.67
C PHE A 97 -12.10 11.83 11.11
N HIS A 98 -12.91 12.77 11.60
CA HIS A 98 -13.47 12.72 12.96
C HIS A 98 -14.42 11.52 13.14
N VAL A 99 -15.25 11.20 12.14
CA VAL A 99 -16.14 10.02 12.18
C VAL A 99 -15.36 8.72 12.42
N TYR A 100 -14.20 8.57 11.79
CA TYR A 100 -13.38 7.36 11.93
C TYR A 100 -12.40 7.40 13.11
N HIS A 101 -12.17 8.57 13.73
CA HIS A 101 -11.20 8.74 14.82
C HIS A 101 -11.71 9.60 15.99
N PRO A 102 -12.93 9.36 16.53
CA PRO A 102 -13.56 10.30 17.45
C PRO A 102 -12.80 10.46 18.79
N GLY A 103 -12.23 9.37 19.32
CA GLY A 103 -11.60 9.34 20.65
C GLY A 103 -10.13 9.72 20.72
N GLY A 104 -9.47 10.04 19.60
CA GLY A 104 -8.04 10.39 19.56
C GLY A 104 -7.79 11.86 19.91
N ALA A 105 -6.53 12.22 20.19
CA ALA A 105 -6.15 13.63 20.40
C ALA A 105 -6.50 14.51 19.20
N LEU A 106 -6.26 14.00 17.98
CA LEU A 106 -6.66 14.67 16.74
C LEU A 106 -8.18 14.74 16.60
N GLY A 107 -8.90 13.63 16.80
CA GLY A 107 -10.37 13.58 16.76
C GLY A 107 -11.03 14.61 17.67
N ARG A 108 -10.60 14.66 18.94
CA ARG A 108 -11.07 15.65 19.92
C ARG A 108 -10.77 17.09 19.52
N SER A 109 -9.65 17.36 18.84
CA SER A 109 -9.33 18.70 18.34
C SER A 109 -10.28 19.17 17.22
N LEU A 110 -10.96 18.22 16.57
CA LEU A 110 -11.93 18.47 15.49
C LEU A 110 -13.37 18.58 16.01
N GLU A 111 -13.63 18.22 17.27
CA GLU A 111 -14.93 18.50 17.90
C GLU A 111 -15.12 20.01 17.92
N LYS A 112 -16.18 20.48 17.25
CA LYS A 112 -16.54 21.90 17.23
C LYS A 112 -16.70 22.37 18.67
N LYS A 113 -15.77 23.20 19.17
CA LYS A 113 -16.04 24.00 20.36
C LYS A 113 -17.19 24.94 19.99
N VAL A 114 -18.40 24.63 20.45
CA VAL A 114 -19.50 25.58 20.48
C VAL A 114 -19.00 26.79 21.25
N LYS A 115 -18.72 27.90 20.54
CA LYS A 115 -18.57 29.20 21.19
C LYS A 115 -19.95 29.58 21.69
N ILE A 116 -20.15 29.47 23.01
CA ILE A 116 -21.26 30.11 23.72
C ILE A 116 -21.02 31.62 23.68
#